data_AF-A5KZC2-F1
#
_entry.id   AF-A5KZC2-F1
#
_cell.length_a   1.000
_cell.length_b   1.000
_cell.length_c   1.000
_cell.angle_alpha   90.00
_cell.angle_beta   90.00
_cell.angle_gamma   90.00
#
_symmetry.space_group_name_H-M   'P 1'
#
loop_
_entity.id
_entity.type
_entity.pdbx_description
1 polymer ?
#
loop_
_entity_poly.entity_id
_entity_poly.type
_entity_poly.pdbx_seq_one_letter_code
_entity_poly.pdbx_strand_id
1 'polypeptide(L)'
;MSHQSASPQLSKQQQRFSNIISDANLSPKQKSSYLALEAEASLPYMTVSSEVEQALQQGVLCDMFEGHAPFKPRYVLPDYLNTCIKAQSI
;
A
#
# COMPACT_ATOMS: atom_id res chain seq x y z
N MET A 1 10.92 38.92 24.95
CA MET A 1 9.95 38.62 23.88
C MET A 1 10.24 37.21 23.40
N SER A 2 9.60 36.22 24.01
CA SER A 2 9.85 34.80 23.77
C SER A 2 9.15 34.44 22.46
N HIS A 3 9.91 34.27 21.39
CA HIS A 3 9.40 33.72 20.14
C HIS A 3 9.10 32.24 20.35
N GLN A 4 7.88 31.93 20.77
CA GLN A 4 7.36 30.57 20.77
C GLN A 4 7.15 30.18 19.31
N SER A 5 8.10 29.43 18.77
CA SER A 5 8.06 28.90 17.41
C SER A 5 6.96 27.84 17.38
N ALA A 6 5.82 28.17 16.77
CA ALA A 6 4.78 27.20 16.48
C ALA A 6 5.37 26.14 15.54
N SER A 7 5.65 24.95 16.06
CA SER A 7 5.98 23.80 15.22
C SER A 7 4.78 23.53 14.30
N PRO A 8 4.97 23.36 12.99
CA PRO A 8 3.85 23.04 12.10
C PRO A 8 3.32 21.65 12.47
N GLN A 9 2.05 21.58 12.88
CA GLN A 9 1.40 20.33 13.21
C GLN A 9 1.16 19.54 11.92
N LEU A 10 1.98 18.52 11.68
CA LEU A 10 1.86 17.64 10.51
C LEU A 10 0.53 16.86 10.55
N SER A 11 -0.10 16.67 9.39
CA SER A 11 -1.23 15.75 9.26
C SER A 11 -0.79 14.31 9.55
N LYS A 12 -1.74 13.42 9.88
CA LYS A 12 -1.42 11.98 10.12
C LYS A 12 -0.67 11.35 8.94
N GLN A 13 -1.05 11.68 7.70
CA GLN A 13 -0.36 11.18 6.51
C GLN A 13 1.07 11.74 6.40
N GLN A 14 1.24 13.04 6.66
CA GLN A 14 2.57 13.66 6.63
C GLN A 14 3.50 13.11 7.72
N GLN A 15 2.97 12.78 8.89
CA GLN A 15 3.72 12.09 9.95
C GLN A 15 4.17 10.69 9.50
N ARG A 16 3.30 9.91 8.85
CA ARG A 16 3.67 8.60 8.31
C ARG A 16 4.78 8.71 7.26
N PHE A 17 4.67 9.64 6.33
CA PHE A 17 5.72 9.88 5.34
C PHE A 17 7.03 10.29 6.01
N SER A 18 6.97 11.19 7.00
CA SER A 18 8.14 11.62 7.77
C SER A 18 8.84 10.44 8.45
N ASN A 19 8.08 9.51 9.03
CA ASN A 19 8.63 8.30 9.65
C ASN A 19 9.35 7.43 8.63
N ILE A 20 8.76 7.19 7.45
CA ILE A 20 9.37 6.36 6.40
C ILE A 20 10.68 6.98 5.87
N ILE A 21 10.69 8.28 5.60
CA ILE A 21 11.88 8.94 5.03
C ILE A 21 13.02 9.06 6.05
N SER A 22 12.69 9.25 7.33
CA SER A 22 13.67 9.47 8.40
C SER A 22 14.20 8.17 9.03
N ASP A 23 13.56 7.02 8.77
CA ASP A 23 14.02 5.74 9.30
C ASP A 23 15.42 5.37 8.75
N ALA A 24 16.37 5.17 9.66
CA ALA A 24 17.75 4.78 9.33
C ALA A 24 17.89 3.28 9.01
N ASN A 25 16.94 2.44 9.42
CA ASN A 25 16.96 1.00 9.18
C ASN A 25 16.42 0.61 7.80
N LEU A 26 15.85 1.57 7.06
CA LEU A 26 15.30 1.34 5.73
C LEU A 26 16.30 1.73 4.65
N SER A 27 16.59 0.79 3.74
CA SER A 27 17.28 1.08 2.49
C SER A 27 16.46 2.03 1.60
N PRO A 28 17.08 2.74 0.65
CA PRO A 28 16.36 3.58 -0.30
C PRO A 28 15.24 2.86 -1.06
N LYS A 29 15.47 1.58 -1.42
CA LYS A 29 14.47 0.75 -2.09
C LYS A 29 13.27 0.46 -1.17
N GLN A 30 13.52 0.11 0.08
CA GLN A 30 12.44 -0.12 1.06
C GLN A 30 11.65 1.16 1.31
N LYS A 31 12.32 2.31 1.45
CA LYS A 31 11.64 3.62 1.59
C LYS A 31 10.70 3.90 0.41
N SER A 32 11.19 3.70 -0.82
CA SER A 32 10.37 3.85 -2.03
C SER A 32 9.16 2.91 -2.02
N SER A 33 9.33 1.63 -1.65
CA SER A 33 8.22 0.68 -1.56
C SER A 33 7.20 1.07 -0.50
N TYR A 34 7.62 1.49 0.70
CA TYR A 34 6.69 1.90 1.75
C TYR A 34 5.94 3.18 1.41
N LEU A 35 6.60 4.16 0.78
CA LEU A 35 5.92 5.36 0.29
C LEU A 35 4.88 5.02 -0.78
N ALA A 36 5.17 4.09 -1.69
CA ALA A 36 4.20 3.61 -2.67
C ALA A 36 2.98 2.94 -1.99
N LEU A 37 3.21 2.14 -0.93
CA LEU A 37 2.12 1.53 -0.17
C LEU A 37 1.23 2.58 0.54
N GLU A 38 1.82 3.60 1.15
CA GLU A 38 1.02 4.68 1.76
C GLU A 38 0.27 5.52 0.72
N ALA A 39 0.83 5.68 -0.48
CA ALA A 39 0.13 6.32 -1.60
C ALA A 39 -1.07 5.48 -2.06
N GLU A 40 -0.90 4.17 -2.24
CA GLU A 40 -1.98 3.23 -2.57
C GLU A 40 -3.07 3.24 -1.48
N ALA A 41 -2.67 3.24 -0.20
CA ALA A 41 -3.59 3.28 0.94
C ALA A 41 -4.35 4.60 1.09
N SER A 42 -3.88 5.68 0.45
CA SER A 42 -4.55 6.99 0.49
C SER A 42 -5.78 7.09 -0.41
N LEU A 43 -5.95 6.13 -1.33
CA LEU A 43 -7.09 6.08 -2.24
C LEU A 43 -8.35 5.58 -1.51
N PRO A 44 -9.54 6.08 -1.88
CA PRO A 44 -10.80 5.62 -1.28
C PRO A 44 -11.12 4.19 -1.69
N TYR A 45 -11.80 3.45 -0.80
CA TYR A 45 -12.35 2.14 -1.13
C TYR A 45 -13.36 2.26 -2.28
N MET A 46 -13.48 1.21 -3.09
CA MET A 46 -14.51 1.14 -4.13
C MET A 46 -15.91 1.29 -3.51
N THR A 47 -16.81 2.00 -4.20
CA THR A 47 -18.20 2.10 -3.77
C THR A 47 -18.86 0.72 -3.77
N VAL A 48 -19.32 0.29 -2.61
CA VAL A 48 -20.05 -0.98 -2.41
C VAL A 48 -21.45 -0.70 -1.86
N SER A 49 -22.35 -1.67 -1.94
CA SER A 49 -23.69 -1.52 -1.35
C SER A 49 -23.63 -1.60 0.18
N SER A 50 -24.66 -1.06 0.85
CA SER A 50 -24.76 -1.08 2.31
C SER A 50 -24.75 -2.48 2.91
N GLU A 51 -25.31 -3.46 2.21
CA GLU A 51 -25.34 -4.86 2.63
C GLU A 51 -23.93 -5.46 2.63
N VAL A 52 -23.10 -5.10 1.65
CA VAL A 52 -21.70 -5.55 1.57
C VAL A 52 -20.88 -4.91 2.69
N GLU A 53 -21.04 -3.62 2.96
CA GLU A 53 -20.35 -2.96 4.07
C GLU A 53 -20.71 -3.59 5.42
N GLN A 54 -21.98 -3.87 5.65
CA GLN A 54 -22.45 -4.55 6.87
C GLN A 54 -21.88 -5.95 6.98
N ALA A 55 -21.90 -6.73 5.90
CA ALA A 55 -21.36 -8.08 5.89
C ALA A 55 -19.84 -8.12 6.13
N LEU A 56 -19.09 -7.14 5.61
CA LEU A 56 -17.66 -6.95 5.90
C LEU A 56 -17.44 -6.58 7.38
N GLN A 57 -18.22 -5.64 7.93
CA GLN A 57 -18.13 -5.22 9.34
C GLN A 57 -18.48 -6.36 10.32
N GLN A 58 -19.44 -7.21 9.97
CA GLN A 58 -19.83 -8.38 10.76
C GLN A 58 -18.87 -9.57 10.60
N GLY A 59 -17.90 -9.49 9.67
CA GLY A 59 -16.96 -10.58 9.38
C GLY A 59 -17.59 -11.76 8.62
N VAL A 60 -18.79 -11.58 8.04
CA VAL A 60 -19.43 -12.56 7.15
C VAL A 60 -18.72 -12.60 5.80
N LEU A 61 -18.26 -11.45 5.33
CA LEU A 61 -17.38 -11.31 4.17
C LEU A 61 -15.96 -10.95 4.63
N CYS A 62 -14.97 -11.53 3.97
CA CYS A 62 -13.55 -11.16 4.12
C CYS A 62 -13.00 -10.83 2.74
N ASP A 63 -12.53 -9.60 2.57
CA ASP A 63 -11.88 -9.11 1.34
C ASP A 63 -10.40 -9.50 1.26
N MET A 64 -9.93 -10.38 2.15
CA MET A 64 -8.54 -10.78 2.29
C MET A 64 -7.55 -9.61 2.48
N PHE A 65 -8.01 -8.46 2.98
CA PHE A 65 -7.22 -7.23 3.07
C PHE A 65 -6.69 -6.78 1.69
N GLU A 66 -7.49 -6.90 0.63
CA GLU A 66 -7.15 -6.40 -0.71
C GLU A 66 -6.98 -4.86 -0.76
N GLY A 67 -7.40 -4.16 0.29
CA GLY A 67 -7.23 -2.72 0.40
C GLY A 67 -8.20 -1.98 -0.52
N HIS A 68 -7.91 -0.70 -0.76
CA HIS A 68 -8.88 0.21 -1.38
C HIS A 68 -9.16 -0.05 -2.87
N ALA A 69 -8.24 -0.71 -3.58
CA ALA A 69 -8.52 -1.29 -4.89
C ALA A 69 -7.51 -2.41 -5.24
N PRO A 70 -7.89 -3.35 -6.12
CA PRO A 70 -7.01 -4.42 -6.59
C PRO A 70 -5.95 -3.88 -7.55
N PHE A 71 -4.88 -3.29 -7.01
CA PHE A 71 -3.80 -2.70 -7.81
C PHE A 71 -2.66 -3.67 -8.14
N LYS A 72 -2.55 -4.80 -7.42
CA LYS A 72 -1.48 -5.79 -7.62
C LYS A 72 -2.07 -7.18 -7.78
N PRO A 73 -1.71 -7.92 -8.84
CA PRO A 73 -2.15 -9.31 -8.99
C PRO A 73 -1.57 -10.16 -7.85
N ARG A 74 -2.45 -10.84 -7.09
CA ARG A 74 -2.04 -11.80 -6.06
C ARG A 74 -1.37 -13.04 -6.66
N TYR A 75 -1.83 -13.42 -7.84
CA TYR A 75 -1.34 -14.56 -8.59
C TYR A 75 -1.01 -14.09 -10.00
N VAL A 76 0.26 -14.19 -10.36
CA VAL A 76 0.69 -14.12 -11.76
C VAL A 76 0.87 -15.56 -12.19
N LEU A 77 0.16 -16.00 -13.23
CA LEU A 77 0.41 -17.28 -13.86
C LEU A 77 1.60 -17.12 -14.82
N PRO A 78 2.79 -17.65 -14.50
CA PRO A 78 3.93 -17.50 -15.40
C PRO A 78 3.74 -18.41 -16.60
N ASP A 79 4.03 -17.89 -17.79
CA ASP A 79 4.07 -18.70 -19.00
C ASP A 79 5.39 -19.49 -19.04
N TYR A 80 5.36 -20.68 -18.44
CA TYR A 80 6.50 -21.57 -18.40
C TYR A 80 6.87 -22.14 -19.78
N LEU A 81 5.90 -22.31 -20.69
CA LEU A 81 6.18 -22.83 -22.03
C LEU A 81 7.11 -21.88 -22.78
N ASN A 82 6.80 -20.58 -22.76
CA ASN A 82 7.64 -19.56 -23.38
C ASN A 82 8.96 -19.30 -22.64
N THR A 83 8.97 -19.41 -21.30
CA THR A 83 10.16 -19.11 -20.51
C THR A 83 11.20 -20.25 -20.57
N CYS A 84 10.76 -21.50 -20.49
CA CYS A 84 11.65 -22.66 -20.44
C CYS A 84 12.24 -23.04 -21.81
N ILE A 85 11.50 -22.86 -22.93
CA ILE A 85 12.02 -23.16 -24.27
C ILE A 85 13.13 -22.17 -24.67
N LYS A 86 13.06 -20.91 -24.22
CA LYS A 86 14.13 -19.92 -24.46
C LYS A 86 15.40 -20.22 -23.67
N ALA A 87 15.29 -20.83 -22.49
CA ALA A 87 16.43 -21.17 -21.64
C ALA A 87 17.22 -22.40 -22.11
N GLN A 88 16.64 -23.27 -22.95
CA GLN A 88 17.33 -24.44 -23.53
C GLN A 88 18.07 -24.12 -24.84
N SER A 89 17.96 -22.90 -25.35
CA SER A 89 18.55 -22.45 -26.61
C SER A 89 19.74 -21.50 -26.42
N ILE A 90 20.30 -21.41 -25.21
CA ILE A 90 21.52 -20.65 -24.84
C ILE A 90 22.50 -21.65 -24.22
#